data_AF-W7IY88-F1
#
_entry.id   AF-W7IY88-F1
#
_cell.length_a   1.000
_cell.length_b   1.000
_cell.length_c   1.000
_cell.angle_alpha   90.00
_cell.angle_beta   90.00
_cell.angle_gamma   90.00
#
_symmetry.space_group_name_H-M   'P 1'
#
loop_
_entity.id
_entity.type
_entity.pdbx_description
1 polymer ?
#
loop_
_entity_poly.entity_id
_entity_poly.type
_entity_poly.pdbx_seq_one_letter_code
_entity_poly.pdbx_strand_id
1 'polypeptide(L)'
;MSEELAAPEPTSVFGRRALLRAGVGLAAVAGMGAVSTTPAAAAPAAPPVRAPRDPRTGATSANGWPVESSADAGGAVWTRPVPGSDLRVPLRVGAVEAVLVHVVRRYHYEVDALRADEVTGFRATGLSRRGPDSNFGSGTAVAIRPGWYPPGTTGDLTGFQRAVVADIVASCEGVVRWGGTFATPWEAHFQIDVPPGDPRLTRVAELVGTGRGAGALVLGA
;
A
#
# COMPACT_ATOMS: atom_id res chain seq x y z
N MET A 1 -62.88 2.91 10.43
CA MET A 1 -62.05 2.13 9.50
C MET A 1 -60.63 2.26 9.99
N SER A 2 -60.16 1.19 10.61
CA SER A 2 -58.87 1.06 11.27
C SER A 2 -57.86 0.47 10.29
N GLU A 3 -56.70 1.10 10.18
CA GLU A 3 -55.43 0.51 9.73
C GLU A 3 -54.39 1.21 10.63
N GLU A 4 -53.93 0.67 11.76
CA GLU A 4 -53.24 -0.58 12.07
C GLU A 4 -51.93 -0.81 11.28
N LEU A 5 -50.84 -0.58 12.01
CA LEU A 5 -49.48 -1.16 11.95
C LEU A 5 -48.64 -1.05 10.66
N ALA A 6 -47.48 -0.41 10.81
CA ALA A 6 -46.20 -1.10 10.60
C ALA A 6 -45.07 -0.38 11.34
N ALA A 7 -44.54 -1.02 12.39
CA ALA A 7 -43.28 -0.67 13.02
C ALA A 7 -42.09 -1.10 12.12
N PRO A 8 -40.97 -0.37 12.12
CA PRO A 8 -39.77 -0.82 11.41
C PRO A 8 -39.05 -1.94 12.17
N GLU A 9 -38.95 -3.11 11.52
CA GLU A 9 -38.19 -4.27 11.96
C GLU A 9 -36.67 -3.99 12.06
N PRO A 10 -35.97 -4.51 13.08
CA PRO A 10 -34.54 -4.31 13.28
C PRO A 10 -33.64 -5.25 12.46
N THR A 11 -32.63 -4.64 11.84
CA THR A 11 -31.25 -5.12 11.62
C THR A 11 -31.02 -6.60 11.31
N SER A 12 -30.68 -6.89 10.04
CA SER A 12 -30.09 -8.16 9.64
C SER A 12 -28.65 -8.30 10.17
N VAL A 13 -28.47 -9.21 11.12
CA VAL A 13 -27.18 -9.63 11.68
C VAL A 13 -26.57 -10.67 10.75
N PHE A 14 -25.44 -10.34 10.12
CA PHE A 14 -24.67 -11.26 9.27
C PHE A 14 -24.21 -12.49 10.08
N GLY A 15 -24.90 -13.61 9.85
CA GLY A 15 -24.57 -14.92 10.39
C GLY A 15 -23.30 -15.50 9.75
N ARG A 16 -22.27 -15.66 10.58
CA ARG A 16 -21.14 -16.56 10.32
C ARG A 16 -21.62 -17.99 10.49
N ARG A 17 -21.55 -18.79 9.42
CA ARG A 17 -21.40 -20.27 9.33
C ARG A 17 -22.14 -20.80 8.10
N ALA A 18 -21.48 -20.78 6.95
CA ALA A 18 -21.88 -21.62 5.83
C ALA A 18 -21.10 -22.95 5.92
N LEU A 19 -21.76 -23.93 6.53
CA LEU A 19 -21.48 -25.35 6.41
C LEU A 19 -21.67 -25.77 4.96
N LEU A 20 -20.63 -26.26 4.30
CA LEU A 20 -20.79 -27.09 3.11
C LEU A 20 -20.45 -28.53 3.47
N ARG A 21 -21.50 -29.24 3.90
CA ARG A 21 -21.64 -30.68 3.78
C ARG A 21 -21.89 -30.98 2.30
N ALA A 22 -20.98 -31.69 1.66
CA ALA A 22 -21.27 -32.40 0.43
C ALA A 22 -21.21 -33.90 0.74
N GLY A 23 -22.38 -34.48 1.01
CA GLY A 23 -22.58 -35.91 0.95
C GLY A 23 -22.96 -36.28 -0.48
N VAL A 24 -22.31 -37.30 -1.02
CA VAL A 24 -22.84 -38.10 -2.12
C VAL A 24 -22.65 -39.55 -1.73
N GLY A 25 -23.77 -40.22 -1.46
CA GLY A 25 -23.83 -41.66 -1.33
C GLY A 25 -24.35 -42.30 -2.61
N LEU A 26 -23.94 -43.55 -2.83
CA LEU A 26 -24.55 -44.68 -3.57
C LEU A 26 -23.38 -45.65 -3.83
N ALA A 27 -23.47 -46.98 -3.88
CA ALA A 27 -24.47 -47.99 -3.59
C ALA A 27 -23.66 -49.32 -3.69
N ALA A 28 -23.78 -50.22 -2.70
CA ALA A 28 -23.19 -51.55 -2.81
C ALA A 28 -24.09 -52.44 -3.66
N VAL A 29 -23.55 -52.99 -4.76
CA VAL A 29 -24.20 -54.04 -5.54
C VAL A 29 -23.18 -55.15 -5.77
N ALA A 30 -23.46 -56.32 -5.21
CA ALA A 30 -22.70 -57.55 -5.43
C ALA A 30 -23.01 -58.09 -6.84
N GLY A 31 -21.97 -58.26 -7.66
CA GLY A 31 -22.07 -58.84 -9.00
C GLY A 31 -20.71 -59.39 -9.41
N MET A 32 -20.64 -60.71 -9.55
CA MET A 32 -19.45 -61.46 -9.93
C MET A 32 -19.30 -61.37 -11.46
N GLY A 33 -18.22 -60.75 -11.97
CA GLY A 33 -17.99 -60.65 -13.41
C GLY A 33 -16.71 -59.87 -13.77
N ALA A 34 -15.77 -60.57 -14.41
CA ALA A 34 -14.59 -60.09 -15.15
C ALA A 34 -13.84 -58.86 -14.62
N VAL A 35 -12.72 -59.11 -13.93
CA VAL A 35 -11.72 -58.09 -13.55
C VAL A 35 -11.08 -57.51 -14.81
N SER A 36 -11.65 -56.42 -15.32
CA SER A 36 -11.00 -55.57 -16.32
C SER A 36 -10.20 -54.52 -15.56
N THR A 37 -8.89 -54.71 -15.47
CA THR A 37 -7.96 -53.73 -14.88
C THR A 37 -7.83 -52.52 -15.81
N THR A 38 -8.73 -51.55 -15.68
CA THR A 38 -8.51 -50.22 -16.28
C THR A 38 -7.42 -49.51 -15.48
N PRO A 39 -6.30 -49.08 -16.08
CA PRO A 39 -5.31 -48.30 -15.37
C PRO A 39 -5.94 -46.97 -14.96
N ALA A 40 -5.90 -46.64 -13.67
CA ALA A 40 -6.24 -45.32 -13.18
C ALA A 40 -5.23 -44.33 -13.78
N ALA A 41 -5.70 -43.44 -14.66
CA ALA A 41 -4.87 -42.36 -15.16
C ALA A 41 -4.49 -41.47 -13.98
N ALA A 42 -3.19 -41.44 -13.65
CA ALA A 42 -2.65 -40.52 -12.66
C ALA A 42 -2.94 -39.09 -13.10
N ALA A 43 -3.64 -38.32 -12.25
CA ALA A 43 -3.80 -36.89 -12.48
C ALA A 43 -2.40 -36.26 -12.62
N PRO A 44 -2.18 -35.34 -13.58
CA PRO A 44 -0.90 -34.68 -13.72
C PRO A 44 -0.55 -34.03 -12.38
N ALA A 45 0.64 -34.36 -11.87
CA ALA A 45 1.16 -33.73 -10.67
C ALA A 45 1.14 -32.21 -10.90
N ALA A 46 0.48 -31.48 -10.01
CA ALA A 46 0.51 -30.03 -10.03
C ALA A 46 1.98 -29.59 -10.08
N PRO A 47 2.35 -28.62 -10.94
CA PRO A 47 3.73 -28.16 -11.01
C PRO A 47 4.18 -27.77 -9.60
N PRO A 48 5.44 -28.09 -9.20
CA PRO A 48 5.91 -27.75 -7.88
C PRO A 48 5.72 -26.26 -7.66
N VAL A 49 4.97 -25.91 -6.61
CA VAL A 49 4.84 -24.51 -6.16
C VAL A 49 6.26 -24.06 -5.84
N ARG A 50 6.83 -23.25 -6.72
CA ARG A 50 8.17 -22.73 -6.56
C ARG A 50 8.20 -21.97 -5.25
N ALA A 51 9.10 -22.35 -4.35
CA ALA A 51 9.30 -21.61 -3.11
C ALA A 51 9.46 -20.11 -3.44
N PRO A 52 8.83 -19.20 -2.67
CA PRO A 52 8.99 -17.77 -2.86
C PRO A 52 10.48 -17.44 -2.94
N ARG A 53 10.91 -16.78 -4.01
CA ARG A 53 12.28 -16.28 -4.09
C ARG A 53 12.40 -15.14 -3.08
N ASP A 54 13.52 -15.09 -2.36
CA ASP A 54 13.85 -13.93 -1.53
C ASP A 54 13.77 -12.65 -2.40
N PRO A 55 12.89 -11.70 -2.08
CA PRO A 55 12.68 -10.53 -2.92
C PRO A 55 13.83 -9.53 -2.82
N ARG A 56 14.75 -9.68 -1.85
CA ARG A 56 15.90 -8.79 -1.69
C ARG A 56 16.85 -8.90 -2.88
N THR A 57 17.22 -7.74 -3.42
CA THR A 57 18.11 -7.67 -4.60
C THR A 57 19.59 -7.53 -4.26
N GLY A 58 19.91 -7.15 -3.01
CA GLY A 58 21.26 -6.77 -2.59
C GLY A 58 21.67 -5.34 -2.98
N ALA A 59 20.87 -4.63 -3.79
CA ALA A 59 21.09 -3.23 -4.10
C ALA A 59 20.52 -2.29 -3.02
N THR A 60 21.04 -1.08 -2.99
CA THR A 60 20.63 0.00 -2.08
C THR A 60 20.18 1.20 -2.91
N SER A 61 19.05 1.81 -2.54
CA SER A 61 18.53 3.04 -3.17
C SER A 61 19.34 4.27 -2.77
N ALA A 62 19.10 5.40 -3.44
CA ALA A 62 19.84 6.64 -3.22
C ALA A 62 19.73 7.18 -1.77
N ASN A 63 18.61 6.93 -1.08
CA ASN A 63 18.42 7.27 0.33
C ASN A 63 18.92 6.17 1.31
N GLY A 64 19.65 5.16 0.83
CA GLY A 64 20.31 4.17 1.69
C GLY A 64 19.48 2.95 2.06
N TRP A 65 18.30 2.74 1.44
CA TRP A 65 17.41 1.62 1.79
C TRP A 65 17.58 0.41 0.87
N PRO A 66 17.43 -0.83 1.38
CA PRO A 66 17.49 -2.04 0.54
C PRO A 66 16.39 -2.07 -0.53
N VAL A 67 16.78 -2.36 -1.77
CA VAL A 67 15.89 -2.50 -2.93
C VAL A 67 15.33 -3.92 -3.01
N GLU A 68 14.05 -4.04 -3.33
CA GLU A 68 13.32 -5.30 -3.49
C GLU A 68 12.87 -5.49 -4.96
N SER A 69 12.75 -6.74 -5.37
CA SER A 69 12.35 -7.14 -6.73
C SER A 69 10.84 -7.29 -6.88
N SER A 70 10.11 -7.38 -5.78
CA SER A 70 8.65 -7.54 -5.76
C SER A 70 8.05 -7.04 -4.45
N ALA A 71 6.86 -6.44 -4.52
CA ALA A 71 6.01 -6.18 -3.37
C ALA A 71 5.14 -7.42 -3.05
N ASP A 72 4.66 -7.51 -1.81
CA ASP A 72 3.69 -8.54 -1.36
C ASP A 72 4.19 -10.00 -1.52
N ALA A 73 5.52 -10.19 -1.52
CA ALA A 73 6.18 -11.48 -1.80
C ALA A 73 7.11 -11.93 -0.66
N GLY A 74 6.77 -11.60 0.60
CA GLY A 74 7.56 -11.97 1.78
C GLY A 74 8.76 -11.06 2.08
N GLY A 75 8.87 -9.93 1.37
CA GLY A 75 9.84 -8.88 1.62
C GLY A 75 9.34 -7.86 2.64
N ALA A 76 9.99 -6.70 2.68
CA ALA A 76 9.54 -5.59 3.50
C ALA A 76 8.67 -4.58 2.75
N VAL A 77 8.46 -4.75 1.44
CA VAL A 77 7.49 -3.95 0.68
C VAL A 77 6.15 -4.66 0.57
N TRP A 78 5.09 -4.00 1.05
CA TRP A 78 3.71 -4.51 1.02
C TRP A 78 2.73 -3.42 0.59
N THR A 79 1.62 -3.84 -0.02
CA THR A 79 0.51 -2.94 -0.38
C THR A 79 -0.28 -2.53 0.85
N ARG A 80 -0.29 -1.23 1.14
CA ARG A 80 -0.90 -0.64 2.33
C ARG A 80 -2.10 0.23 1.97
N PRO A 81 -3.23 0.11 2.70
CA PRO A 81 -4.36 1.01 2.51
C PRO A 81 -4.03 2.40 3.04
N VAL A 82 -4.58 3.44 2.42
CA VAL A 82 -4.54 4.81 2.95
C VAL A 82 -5.86 5.08 3.68
N PRO A 83 -5.86 5.22 5.03
CA PRO A 83 -7.08 5.34 5.80
C PRO A 83 -7.97 6.50 5.35
N GLY A 84 -9.26 6.21 5.16
CA GLY A 84 -10.27 7.17 4.74
C GLY A 84 -10.38 7.38 3.22
N SER A 85 -9.70 6.54 2.43
CA SER A 85 -9.79 6.52 0.97
C SER A 85 -9.75 5.07 0.45
N ASP A 86 -10.02 4.89 -0.85
CA ASP A 86 -9.88 3.59 -1.53
C ASP A 86 -8.44 3.33 -2.04
N LEU A 87 -7.50 4.22 -1.74
CA LEU A 87 -6.12 4.12 -2.21
C LEU A 87 -5.39 2.94 -1.56
N ARG A 88 -4.60 2.24 -2.37
CA ARG A 88 -3.69 1.18 -1.92
C ARG A 88 -2.32 1.41 -2.55
N VAL A 89 -1.30 1.54 -1.71
CA VAL A 89 0.04 1.94 -2.16
C VAL A 89 1.07 0.92 -1.67
N PRO A 90 1.86 0.30 -2.57
CA PRO A 90 2.94 -0.60 -2.15
C PRO A 90 4.08 0.20 -1.55
N LEU A 91 4.38 -0.03 -0.28
CA LEU A 91 5.33 0.72 0.53
C LEU A 91 6.16 -0.21 1.39
N ARG A 92 7.35 0.26 1.78
CA ARG A 92 8.13 -0.40 2.81
C ARG A 92 7.39 -0.30 4.15
N VAL A 93 7.12 -1.45 4.75
CA VAL A 93 6.38 -1.55 6.02
C VAL A 93 7.15 -0.96 7.20
N GLY A 94 6.42 -0.64 8.27
CA GLY A 94 6.97 -0.06 9.50
C GLY A 94 6.89 1.46 9.49
N ALA A 95 7.92 2.13 10.00
CA ALA A 95 7.91 3.58 10.14
C ALA A 95 7.82 4.33 8.79
N VAL A 96 8.43 3.78 7.72
CA VAL A 96 8.33 4.34 6.36
C VAL A 96 6.87 4.39 5.89
N GLU A 97 6.16 3.27 6.02
CA GLU A 97 4.74 3.19 5.69
C GLU A 97 3.95 4.25 6.45
N ALA A 98 4.11 4.35 7.78
CA ALA A 98 3.32 5.27 8.60
C ALA A 98 3.46 6.72 8.11
N VAL A 99 4.69 7.13 7.79
CA VAL A 99 4.99 8.48 7.31
C VAL A 99 4.47 8.71 5.89
N LEU A 100 4.73 7.81 4.94
CA LEU A 100 4.31 8.02 3.55
C LEU A 100 2.78 7.89 3.38
N VAL A 101 2.12 7.01 4.13
CA VAL A 101 0.65 6.94 4.18
C VAL A 101 0.09 8.25 4.74
N HIS A 102 0.72 8.82 5.77
CA HIS A 102 0.32 10.13 6.30
C HIS A 102 0.41 11.23 5.23
N VAL A 103 1.52 11.30 4.47
CA VAL A 103 1.70 12.26 3.38
C VAL A 103 0.60 12.11 2.31
N VAL A 104 0.37 10.90 1.81
CA VAL A 104 -0.65 10.64 0.80
C VAL A 104 -2.05 10.98 1.31
N ARG A 105 -2.35 10.65 2.57
CA ARG A 105 -3.62 10.96 3.21
C ARG A 105 -3.85 12.46 3.32
N ARG A 106 -2.87 13.23 3.81
CA ARG A 106 -2.99 14.70 3.91
C ARG A 106 -3.16 15.32 2.52
N TYR A 107 -2.39 14.86 1.53
CA TYR A 107 -2.56 15.32 0.15
C TYR A 107 -4.00 15.08 -0.34
N HIS A 108 -4.52 13.87 -0.13
CA HIS A 108 -5.88 13.49 -0.55
C HIS A 108 -6.96 14.39 0.05
N TYR A 109 -6.80 14.85 1.30
CA TYR A 109 -7.82 15.67 1.96
C TYR A 109 -7.61 17.17 1.83
N GLU A 110 -6.36 17.63 1.68
CA GLU A 110 -6.02 19.05 1.80
C GLU A 110 -5.58 19.68 0.48
N VAL A 111 -5.13 18.87 -0.49
CA VAL A 111 -4.68 19.35 -1.80
C VAL A 111 -5.72 19.05 -2.88
N ASP A 112 -6.05 17.78 -3.07
CA ASP A 112 -7.13 17.31 -3.95
C ASP A 112 -7.44 15.83 -3.72
N ALA A 113 -8.69 15.44 -3.90
CA ALA A 113 -9.16 14.08 -3.72
C ALA A 113 -8.55 13.15 -4.79
N LEU A 114 -7.73 12.21 -4.32
CA LEU A 114 -7.03 11.23 -5.15
C LEU A 114 -7.88 9.99 -5.47
N ARG A 115 -7.71 9.46 -6.68
CA ARG A 115 -8.28 8.17 -7.13
C ARG A 115 -7.28 7.00 -7.03
N ALA A 116 -7.78 5.78 -7.08
CA ALA A 116 -7.02 4.53 -6.85
C ALA A 116 -5.74 4.39 -7.68
N ASP A 117 -5.70 4.95 -8.89
CA ASP A 117 -4.60 4.89 -9.86
C ASP A 117 -3.74 6.17 -9.89
N GLU A 118 -4.07 7.16 -9.06
CA GLU A 118 -3.38 8.45 -9.01
C GLU A 118 -2.18 8.44 -8.05
N VAL A 119 -1.87 7.33 -7.37
CA VAL A 119 -0.69 7.21 -6.50
C VAL A 119 0.12 5.98 -6.86
N THR A 120 1.40 6.21 -7.18
CA THR A 120 2.37 5.14 -7.43
C THR A 120 3.35 5.03 -6.26
N GLY A 121 3.41 3.86 -5.63
CA GLY A 121 4.41 3.53 -4.62
C GLY A 121 5.59 2.77 -5.23
N PHE A 122 6.01 1.70 -4.57
CA PHE A 122 7.04 0.78 -5.03
C PHE A 122 6.89 0.41 -6.51
N ARG A 123 8.04 0.37 -7.18
CA ARG A 123 8.18 -0.12 -8.54
C ARG A 123 9.35 -1.09 -8.51
N ALA A 124 9.18 -2.27 -9.10
CA ALA A 124 10.30 -3.17 -9.32
C ALA A 124 11.27 -2.47 -10.29
N THR A 125 12.33 -1.88 -9.74
CA THR A 125 13.36 -1.22 -10.53
C THR A 125 14.44 -2.24 -10.83
N GLY A 126 14.89 -2.33 -12.08
CA GLY A 126 16.18 -2.95 -12.36
C GLY A 126 17.28 -2.24 -11.55
N LEU A 127 18.34 -2.98 -11.20
CA LEU A 127 19.46 -2.55 -10.34
C LEU A 127 20.16 -1.25 -10.80
N SER A 128 19.85 -0.75 -12.00
CA SER A 128 20.54 0.36 -12.67
C SER A 128 19.94 1.74 -12.42
N ARG A 129 18.77 1.88 -11.78
CA ARG A 129 18.20 3.21 -11.50
C ARG A 129 19.06 3.97 -10.48
N ARG A 130 19.32 5.25 -10.76
CA ARG A 130 20.08 6.16 -9.90
C ARG A 130 19.21 7.35 -9.48
N GLY A 131 19.66 8.07 -8.45
CA GLY A 131 18.98 9.27 -7.97
C GLY A 131 17.63 8.97 -7.29
N PRO A 132 16.75 9.98 -7.15
CA PRO A 132 15.47 9.86 -6.43
C PRO A 132 14.59 8.72 -6.95
N ASP A 133 14.63 8.43 -8.25
CA ASP A 133 13.94 7.31 -8.90
C ASP A 133 14.23 5.93 -8.28
N SER A 134 15.44 5.73 -7.76
CA SER A 134 15.81 4.46 -7.15
C SER A 134 15.07 4.19 -5.83
N ASN A 135 14.54 5.22 -5.17
CA ASN A 135 13.84 5.11 -3.90
C ASN A 135 12.46 4.42 -4.04
N PHE A 136 11.89 4.38 -5.24
CA PHE A 136 10.73 3.52 -5.53
C PHE A 136 11.08 2.04 -5.41
N GLY A 137 12.29 1.62 -5.78
CA GLY A 137 12.73 0.23 -5.67
C GLY A 137 12.89 -0.27 -4.24
N SER A 138 13.05 0.63 -3.26
CA SER A 138 13.11 0.27 -1.85
C SER A 138 11.77 0.46 -1.12
N GLY A 139 10.72 0.91 -1.82
CA GLY A 139 9.41 1.21 -1.25
C GLY A 139 9.41 2.46 -0.36
N THR A 140 10.34 3.38 -0.56
CA THR A 140 10.56 4.57 0.29
C THR A 140 10.23 5.89 -0.40
N ALA A 141 9.55 5.82 -1.55
CA ALA A 141 9.05 6.97 -2.29
C ALA A 141 7.64 6.70 -2.84
N VAL A 142 6.88 7.78 -3.02
CA VAL A 142 5.60 7.80 -3.70
C VAL A 142 5.57 8.91 -4.74
N ALA A 143 4.85 8.69 -5.83
CA ALA A 143 4.51 9.70 -6.80
C ALA A 143 2.99 9.89 -6.83
N ILE A 144 2.53 11.11 -6.56
CA ILE A 144 1.11 11.49 -6.62
C ILE A 144 0.87 12.16 -7.97
N ARG A 145 -0.06 11.60 -8.76
CA ARG A 145 -0.41 12.00 -10.13
C ARG A 145 0.83 12.22 -11.03
N PRO A 146 1.71 11.21 -11.19
CA PRO A 146 2.94 11.37 -11.97
C PRO A 146 2.72 11.77 -13.44
N GLY A 147 1.55 11.47 -14.01
CA GLY A 147 1.19 11.91 -15.37
C GLY A 147 0.78 13.38 -15.47
N TRP A 148 0.40 14.01 -14.34
CA TRP A 148 0.00 15.42 -14.29
C TRP A 148 1.19 16.30 -13.93
N TYR A 149 2.13 15.75 -13.16
CA TYR A 149 3.32 16.44 -12.67
C TYR A 149 4.60 15.70 -13.09
N PRO A 150 4.95 15.71 -14.39
CA PRO A 150 6.11 14.99 -14.90
C PRO A 150 7.43 15.59 -14.37
N PRO A 151 8.53 14.80 -14.34
CA PRO A 151 9.83 15.32 -13.99
C PRO A 151 10.29 16.44 -14.93
N GLY A 152 10.90 17.48 -14.38
CA GLY A 152 11.41 18.65 -15.08
C GLY A 152 10.40 19.79 -15.24
N THR A 153 9.14 19.61 -14.83
CA THR A 153 8.12 20.67 -14.84
C THR A 153 7.93 21.28 -13.46
N THR A 154 7.45 22.52 -13.44
CA THR A 154 7.13 23.28 -12.22
C THR A 154 5.96 24.20 -12.50
N GLY A 155 5.21 24.54 -11.46
CA GLY A 155 4.04 25.42 -11.57
C GLY A 155 2.75 24.69 -11.91
N ASP A 156 2.77 23.35 -11.89
CA ASP A 156 1.59 22.53 -12.10
C ASP A 156 0.70 22.52 -10.84
N LEU A 157 1.30 22.65 -9.65
CA LEU A 157 0.59 22.99 -8.42
C LEU A 157 0.33 24.50 -8.30
N THR A 158 -0.91 24.86 -7.98
CA THR A 158 -1.27 26.24 -7.62
C THR A 158 -0.51 26.72 -6.38
N GLY A 159 -0.44 28.04 -6.18
CA GLY A 159 0.25 28.62 -5.01
C GLY A 159 -0.30 28.11 -3.67
N PHE A 160 -1.61 27.94 -3.55
CA PHE A 160 -2.26 27.38 -2.36
C PHE A 160 -1.88 25.90 -2.16
N GLN A 161 -1.99 25.08 -3.20
CA GLN A 161 -1.63 23.66 -3.13
C GLN A 161 -0.16 23.47 -2.75
N ARG A 162 0.75 24.30 -3.29
CA ARG A 162 2.16 24.29 -2.92
C ARG A 162 2.39 24.64 -1.45
N ALA A 163 1.63 25.60 -0.90
CA ALA A 163 1.70 25.94 0.52
C ALA A 163 1.24 24.77 1.41
N VAL A 164 0.16 24.09 1.03
CA VAL A 164 -0.30 22.88 1.73
C VAL A 164 0.73 21.76 1.65
N VAL A 165 1.32 21.52 0.47
CA VAL A 165 2.40 20.54 0.30
C VAL A 165 3.61 20.87 1.18
N ALA A 166 3.99 22.15 1.27
CA ALA A 166 5.07 22.59 2.14
C ALA A 166 4.75 22.33 3.63
N ASP A 167 3.50 22.56 4.06
CA ASP A 167 3.05 22.24 5.42
C ASP A 167 3.09 20.73 5.71
N ILE A 168 2.63 19.89 4.77
CA ILE A 168 2.72 18.42 4.89
C ILE A 168 4.17 17.95 5.05
N VAL A 169 5.09 18.51 4.28
CA VAL A 169 6.52 18.18 4.38
C VAL A 169 7.10 18.68 5.69
N ALA A 170 6.74 19.88 6.13
CA ALA A 170 7.19 20.45 7.40
C ALA A 170 6.70 19.64 8.61
N SER A 171 5.46 19.13 8.58
CA SER A 171 4.92 18.27 9.64
C SER A 171 5.65 16.92 9.76
N CYS A 172 6.45 16.55 8.74
CA CYS A 172 7.31 15.37 8.77
C CYS A 172 8.71 15.65 9.34
N GLU A 173 8.98 16.86 9.86
CA GLU A 173 10.20 17.22 10.60
C GLU A 173 11.52 16.85 9.88
N GLY A 174 11.56 17.02 8.56
CA GLY A 174 12.74 16.72 7.74
C GLY A 174 12.96 15.24 7.44
N VAL A 175 12.03 14.35 7.82
CA VAL A 175 12.05 12.93 7.44
C VAL A 175 11.57 12.71 6.00
N VAL A 176 10.75 13.62 5.48
CA VAL A 176 10.23 13.58 4.11
C VAL A 176 10.83 14.73 3.32
N ARG A 177 11.17 14.47 2.06
CA ARG A 177 11.53 15.48 1.08
C ARG A 177 10.59 15.42 -0.12
N TRP A 178 10.19 16.60 -0.59
CA TRP A 178 9.35 16.76 -1.78
C TRP A 178 10.19 17.13 -3.01
N GLY A 179 9.90 16.46 -4.13
CA GLY A 179 10.66 16.52 -5.37
C GLY A 179 10.55 17.84 -6.12
N GLY A 180 9.56 18.68 -5.82
CA GLY A 180 9.50 20.05 -6.37
C GLY A 180 10.69 20.93 -5.96
N THR A 181 11.47 20.51 -4.97
CA THR A 181 12.71 21.19 -4.51
C THR A 181 14.00 20.56 -5.04
N PHE A 182 13.91 19.57 -5.92
CA PHE A 182 15.08 18.94 -6.53
C PHE A 182 15.69 19.84 -7.62
N ALA A 183 16.95 19.58 -7.98
CA ALA A 183 17.62 20.27 -9.08
C ALA A 183 16.89 20.08 -10.41
N THR A 184 16.36 18.88 -10.66
CA THR A 184 15.32 18.63 -11.66
C THR A 184 14.01 18.48 -10.90
N PRO A 185 13.12 19.50 -10.92
CA PRO A 185 11.89 19.47 -10.15
C PRO A 185 11.02 18.27 -10.52
N TRP A 186 10.32 17.72 -9.54
CA TRP A 186 9.33 16.67 -9.76
C TRP A 186 8.21 16.80 -8.72
N GLU A 187 7.18 17.58 -9.06
CA GLU A 187 6.13 17.97 -8.10
C GLU A 187 5.25 16.78 -7.64
N ALA A 188 5.24 15.66 -8.38
CA ALA A 188 4.59 14.43 -7.93
C ALA A 188 5.34 13.68 -6.81
N HIS A 189 6.66 13.88 -6.67
CA HIS A 189 7.51 12.95 -5.92
C HIS A 189 7.64 13.32 -4.44
N PHE A 190 7.47 12.33 -3.58
CA PHE A 190 7.76 12.42 -2.14
C PHE A 190 8.61 11.22 -1.74
N GLN A 191 9.64 11.43 -0.92
CA GLN A 191 10.52 10.36 -0.45
C GLN A 191 10.89 10.52 1.01
N ILE A 192 11.22 9.39 1.64
CA ILE A 192 11.99 9.39 2.90
C ILE A 192 13.40 9.92 2.62
N ASP A 193 13.83 10.91 3.41
CA ASP A 193 15.10 11.63 3.25
C ASP A 193 16.15 11.27 4.30
N VAL A 194 15.91 10.20 5.06
CA VAL A 194 16.81 9.69 6.10
C VAL A 194 17.15 8.21 5.85
N PRO A 195 18.37 7.77 6.24
CA PRO A 195 18.78 6.37 6.07
C PRO A 195 18.02 5.44 7.03
N PRO A 196 18.07 4.11 6.80
CA PRO A 196 17.57 3.13 7.75
C PRO A 196 18.16 3.33 9.15
N GLY A 197 17.31 3.28 10.18
CA GLY A 197 17.72 3.40 11.58
C GLY A 197 17.83 4.84 12.11
N ASP A 198 17.57 5.88 11.29
CA ASP A 198 17.51 7.25 11.80
C ASP A 198 16.35 7.39 12.83
N PRO A 199 16.63 7.86 14.07
CA PRO A 199 15.63 7.92 15.12
C PRO A 199 14.48 8.91 14.83
N ARG A 200 14.70 9.91 13.96
CA ARG A 200 13.65 10.86 13.57
C ARG A 200 12.51 10.17 12.83
N LEU A 201 12.82 9.15 12.02
CA LEU A 201 11.79 8.41 11.29
C LEU A 201 10.84 7.70 12.25
N THR A 202 11.36 7.03 13.29
CA THR A 202 10.53 6.39 14.31
C THR A 202 9.68 7.40 15.06
N ARG A 203 10.28 8.51 15.50
CA ARG A 203 9.56 9.57 16.22
C ARG A 203 8.42 10.17 15.40
N VAL A 204 8.66 10.48 14.12
CA VAL A 204 7.63 11.03 13.22
C VAL A 204 6.55 9.98 12.95
N ALA A 205 6.91 8.70 12.76
CA ALA A 205 5.94 7.62 12.59
C ALA A 205 4.99 7.49 13.81
N GLU A 206 5.51 7.62 15.03
CA GLU A 206 4.70 7.64 16.25
C GLU A 206 3.80 8.89 16.31
N LEU A 207 4.34 10.07 15.99
CA LEU A 207 3.59 11.32 15.96
C LEU A 207 2.38 11.25 15.02
N VAL A 208 2.59 10.77 13.78
CA VAL A 208 1.51 10.68 12.79
C VAL A 208 0.52 9.56 13.10
N GLY A 209 0.98 8.46 13.75
CA GLY A 209 0.13 7.35 14.16
C GLY A 209 -0.84 7.69 15.30
N THR A 210 -0.49 8.66 16.15
CA THR A 210 -1.37 9.11 17.26
C THR A 210 -2.45 10.10 16.84
N GLY A 211 -2.52 10.49 15.55
CA GLY A 211 -3.43 11.52 15.07
C GLY A 211 -3.09 12.94 15.57
N ARG A 212 -1.91 13.13 16.17
CA ARG A 212 -1.43 14.42 16.68
C ARG A 212 -0.59 15.22 15.68
N GLY A 213 -0.36 14.67 14.49
CA GLY A 213 0.27 15.41 13.40
C GLY A 213 -0.62 16.55 12.94
N ALA A 214 -0.29 17.77 13.39
CA ALA A 214 -0.88 19.07 13.04
C ALA A 214 -2.33 19.32 13.53
N GLY A 215 -2.44 20.02 14.67
CA GLY A 215 -3.71 20.51 15.24
C GLY A 215 -3.65 20.83 16.73
N ALA A 216 -2.67 20.29 17.47
CA ALA A 216 -2.47 20.62 18.86
C ALA A 216 -1.70 21.95 19.00
N LEU A 217 -2.41 23.07 18.81
CA LEU A 217 -2.09 24.28 19.55
C LEU A 217 -2.14 23.91 21.03
N VAL A 218 -0.97 23.78 21.65
CA VAL A 218 -0.86 23.79 23.11
C VAL A 218 -1.23 25.21 23.54
N LEU A 219 -2.54 25.44 23.74
CA LEU A 219 -3.02 26.51 24.59
C LEU A 219 -2.91 26.00 26.04
N GLY A 220 -1.74 26.19 26.64
CA GLY A 220 -1.57 26.24 28.10
C GLY A 220 -1.01 27.63 28.42
N ALA A 221 -1.81 28.53 28.96
CA ALA A 221 -2.21 28.65 30.38
C ALA A 221 -1.04 29.14 31.24
#